data_AF-A0A2D5VEE1-F1
#
_entry.id   AF-A0A2D5VEE1-F1
#
_cell.length_a   1.000
_cell.length_b   1.000
_cell.length_c   1.000
_cell.angle_alpha   90.00
_cell.angle_beta   90.00
_cell.angle_gamma   90.00
#
_symmetry.space_group_name_H-M   'P 1'
#
loop_
_entity.id
_entity.type
_entity.pdbx_description
1 polymer ?
#
loop_
_entity_poly.entity_id
_entity_poly.type
_entity_poly.pdbx_seq_one_letter_code
_entity_poly.pdbx_strand_id
1 'polypeptide(L)' 'MIRLAGKNVKRVNILSALIQSGEVATPIAFEWVKKMVTYGDLKTKKVQRIGDGSQNEMFRDLIDQSIKNGFR' A
#
# COMPACT_ATOMS: atom_id res chain seq x y z
N MET A 1 17.31 -1.81 -0.66
CA MET A 1 17.22 -2.65 0.55
C MET A 1 17.47 -1.75 1.75
N ILE A 2 16.43 -1.39 2.51
CA ILE A 2 16.56 -0.51 3.68
C ILE A 2 16.65 -1.39 4.94
N ARG A 3 17.70 -1.21 5.74
CA ARG A 3 17.99 -2.00 6.94
C ARG A 3 17.53 -1.22 8.17
N LEU A 4 16.39 -1.59 8.74
CA LEU A 4 15.92 -1.08 10.03
C LEU A 4 16.19 -2.14 11.09
N ALA A 5 17.08 -1.83 12.05
CA ALA A 5 17.32 -2.58 13.29
C ALA A 5 17.36 -4.13 13.15
N GLY A 6 18.28 -4.65 12.34
CA GLY A 6 18.59 -6.09 12.32
C GLY A 6 17.56 -7.01 11.63
N LYS A 7 16.40 -6.51 11.18
CA LYS A 7 15.42 -7.28 10.40
C LYS A 7 15.56 -6.99 8.91
N ASN A 8 15.66 -8.05 8.10
CA ASN A 8 15.64 -7.96 6.64
C ASN A 8 14.21 -7.64 6.18
N VAL A 9 13.91 -6.36 5.90
CA VAL A 9 12.60 -5.95 5.40
C VAL A 9 12.47 -6.38 3.92
N LYS A 10 11.71 -7.45 3.67
CA LYS A 10 11.66 -8.15 2.37
C LYS A 10 11.01 -7.40 1.20
N ARG A 11 10.44 -6.19 1.41
CA ARG A 11 10.01 -5.19 0.40
C ARG A 11 9.05 -4.19 1.06
N VAL A 12 9.12 -2.90 0.67
CA VAL A 12 8.09 -1.90 0.98
C VAL A 12 7.07 -1.95 -0.15
N ASN A 13 5.79 -1.87 0.18
CA ASN A 13 4.73 -1.76 -0.80
C ASN A 13 4.07 -0.38 -0.65
N ILE A 14 4.07 0.37 -1.75
CA ILE A 14 3.54 1.72 -1.84
C ILE A 14 2.43 1.68 -2.88
N LEU A 15 1.23 2.10 -2.47
CA LEU A 15 0.14 2.40 -3.39
C LEU A 15 0.29 3.85 -3.82
N SER A 16 0.12 4.12 -5.11
CA SER A 16 0.16 5.47 -5.67
C SER A 16 -1.02 5.68 -6.60
N ALA A 17 -1.69 6.83 -6.48
CA ALA A 17 -2.68 7.31 -7.44
C ALA A 17 -2.00 8.33 -8.37
N LEU A 18 -2.29 8.22 -9.67
CA LEU A 18 -1.78 9.13 -10.69
C LEU A 18 -2.96 9.70 -11.49
N ILE A 19 -2.88 10.97 -11.85
CA ILE A 19 -3.75 11.59 -12.84
C ILE A 19 -3.02 11.65 -14.17
N GLN A 20 -3.73 11.31 -15.25
CA GLN A 20 -3.24 11.44 -16.61
C GLN A 20 -3.73 12.77 -17.18
N SER A 21 -2.81 13.66 -17.54
CA SER A 21 -3.11 14.90 -18.28
C SER A 21 -2.36 14.88 -19.59
N GLY A 22 -3.07 14.58 -20.69
CA GLY A 22 -2.47 14.39 -22.00
C GLY A 22 -1.51 13.20 -21.99
N GLU A 23 -0.22 13.45 -22.20
CA GLU A 23 0.84 12.43 -22.22
C GLU A 23 1.56 12.28 -20.87
N VAL A 24 1.22 13.10 -19.86
CA VAL A 24 1.91 13.09 -18.56
C VAL A 24 1.07 12.42 -17.48
N ALA A 25 1.67 11.47 -16.78
CA ALA A 25 1.12 10.88 -15.56
C ALA A 25 1.73 11.57 -14.33
N THR A 26 0.92 12.29 -13.57
CA THR A 26 1.35 12.99 -12.35
C THR A 26 0.88 12.24 -11.11
N PRO A 27 1.77 11.86 -10.17
CA PRO A 27 1.36 11.26 -8.91
C PRO A 27 0.67 12.29 -8.02
N ILE A 28 -0.53 11.98 -7.55
CA ILE A 28 -1.36 12.90 -6.74
C ILE A 28 -1.51 12.46 -5.28
N ALA A 29 -1.34 11.17 -5.01
CA ALA A 29 -1.42 10.61 -3.67
C ALA A 29 -0.61 9.31 -3.58
N PHE A 30 -0.15 8.98 -2.38
CA PHE A 30 0.50 7.70 -2.09
C PHE A 30 0.20 7.23 -0.68
N GLU A 31 0.21 5.92 -0.48
CA GLU A 31 0.02 5.31 0.83
C GLU A 31 0.90 4.08 1.03
N TRP A 32 1.39 3.91 2.25
CA TRP A 32 2.25 2.79 2.63
C TRP A 32 1.41 1.61 3.10
N VAL A 33 1.52 0.47 2.42
CA VAL A 33 0.82 -0.75 2.82
C VAL A 33 1.54 -1.40 4.00
N LYS A 34 1.06 -1.11 5.21
CA LYS A 34 1.59 -1.67 6.46
C LYS A 34 1.05 -3.08 6.65
N LYS A 35 1.94 -4.07 6.68
CA LYS A 35 1.59 -5.46 7.02
C LYS A 35 2.02 -5.78 8.45
N MET A 36 1.31 -5.23 9.43
CA MET A 36 1.70 -5.32 10.85
C MET A 36 1.29 -6.64 11.49
N VAL A 37 0.20 -7.25 11.02
CA VAL A 37 -0.32 -8.49 11.61
C VAL A 37 0.37 -9.69 10.99
N THR A 38 0.80 -10.62 11.84
CA THR A 38 1.44 -11.87 11.44
C THR A 38 0.47 -13.00 11.73
N TYR A 39 -0.03 -13.65 10.68
CA TYR A 39 -0.96 -14.77 10.76
C TYR A 39 -0.23 -16.07 10.44
N GLY A 40 -0.39 -17.08 11.30
CA GLY A 40 0.09 -18.44 11.06
C GLY A 40 -1.09 -19.30 10.60
N ASP A 41 -1.04 -19.79 9.36
CA ASP A 41 -2.03 -20.77 8.91
C ASP A 41 -1.76 -22.12 9.59
N LEU A 42 -2.72 -22.57 10.39
CA LEU A 42 -2.67 -23.81 11.18
C LEU A 42 -2.49 -25.07 10.31
N LYS A 43 -2.98 -25.05 9.06
CA LYS A 43 -2.89 -26.19 8.13
C LYS A 43 -1.57 -26.20 7.38
N THR A 44 -1.11 -25.04 6.92
CA THR A 44 0.11 -24.95 6.08
C THR A 44 1.38 -24.64 6.87
N LYS A 45 1.26 -24.30 8.16
CA LYS A 45 2.34 -23.79 9.04
C LYS A 45 3.08 -22.59 8.47
N LYS A 46 2.53 -21.93 7.43
CA LYS A 46 3.15 -20.77 6.80
C LYS A 46 2.74 -19.51 7.55
N VAL A 47 3.76 -18.72 7.90
CA VAL A 47 3.59 -17.41 8.52
C VAL A 47 3.46 -16.37 7.41
N GLN A 48 2.29 -15.73 7.34
CA GLN A 48 1.99 -14.66 6.39
C GLN A 48 1.79 -13.34 7.12
N ARG A 49 2.26 -12.24 6.54
CA ARG A 49 1.97 -10.90 7.06
C ARG A 49 0.77 -10.33 6.30
N ILE A 50 -0.28 -9.97 7.04
CA ILE A 50 -1.49 -9.33 6.52
C ILE A 50 -1.50 -7.85 6.93
N GLY A 51 -2.09 -7.01 6.09
CA GLY A 51 -2.31 -5.60 6.39
C GLY A 51 -3.68 -5.39 7.04
N ASP A 52 -3.91 -4.18 7.55
CA ASP A 52 -5.13 -3.81 8.27
C ASP A 52 -6.39 -3.78 7.37
N GLY A 53 -6.19 -3.81 6.04
CA GLY A 53 -7.24 -3.91 5.03
C GLY A 53 -6.69 -4.43 3.70
N SER A 54 -7.57 -4.65 2.72
CA SER A 54 -7.17 -5.03 1.37
C SER A 54 -6.57 -3.84 0.61
N GLN A 55 -5.66 -4.11 -0.33
CA GLN A 55 -5.08 -3.07 -1.19
C GLN A 55 -6.12 -2.30 -1.99
N ASN A 56 -7.22 -2.98 -2.34
CA ASN A 56 -8.30 -2.38 -3.10
C ASN A 56 -9.12 -1.40 -2.25
N GLU A 57 -9.34 -1.69 -0.96
CA GLU A 57 -10.00 -0.74 -0.05
C GLU A 57 -9.13 0.50 0.16
N MET A 58 -7.85 0.31 0.50
CA MET A 58 -6.89 1.41 0.64
C MET A 58 -6.81 2.26 -0.64
N PHE A 59 -6.85 1.64 -1.82
CA PHE A 59 -6.82 2.39 -3.07
C PHE A 59 -8.10 3.20 -3.31
N ARG A 60 -9.28 2.68 -2.93
CA ARG A 60 -10.54 3.44 -3.03
C ARG A 60 -10.52 4.65 -2.09
N ASP A 61 -10.06 4.46 -0.86
CA ASP A 61 -9.91 5.57 0.10
C ASP A 61 -8.95 6.64 -0.44
N LEU A 62 -7.84 6.22 -1.05
CA LEU A 62 -6.87 7.11 -1.68
C LEU A 62 -7.52 7.95 -2.79
N ILE A 63 -8.32 7.34 -3.66
CA ILE A 63 -9.05 8.02 -4.73
C ILE A 63 -10.10 8.98 -4.18
N ASP A 64 -10.89 8.55 -3.19
CA ASP A 64 -11.91 9.40 -2.56
C ASP A 64 -11.28 10.64 -1.92
N GLN A 65 -10.12 10.48 -1.27
CA GLN A 65 -9.35 11.61 -0.74
C GLN A 65 -8.82 12.51 -1.85
N SER A 66 -8.30 11.95 -2.94
CA SER A 66 -7.86 12.75 -4.09
C SER A 66 -9.00 13.60 -4.67
N ILE A 67 -10.21 13.03 -4.80
CA ILE A 67 -11.38 13.76 -5.29
C ILE A 67 -11.78 14.86 -4.30
N LYS A 68 -11.79 14.58 -2.99
CA LYS A 68 -12.05 15.60 -1.94
C LYS A 68 -11.04 16.74 -1.99
N ASN A 69 -9.79 16.45 -2.35
CA ASN A 69 -8.72 17.43 -2.52
C ASN A 69 -8.79 18.21 -3.85
N GLY A 70 -9.80 17.95 -4.69
CA GLY A 70 -10.04 18.69 -5.93
C GLY A 70 -9.33 18.13 -7.16
N PHE A 71 -8.68 16.97 -7.04
CA PHE A 71 -8.11 16.27 -8.18
C PHE A 71 -9.22 15.53 -8.95
N ARG A 72 -9.37 15.81 -10.24
CA ARG A 72 -10.37 15.22 -11.15
C ARG A 72 -9.72 14.76 -12.45
#